data_AF-A0A3D5B914-F1
#
_entry.id   AF-A0A3D5B914-F1
#
_cell.length_a   1.000
_cell.length_b   1.000
_cell.length_c   1.000
_cell.angle_alpha   90.00
_cell.angle_beta   90.00
_cell.angle_gamma   90.00
#
_symmetry.space_group_name_H-M   'P 1'
#
loop_
_entity.id
_entity.type
_entity.pdbx_description
1 polymer ?
#
loop_
_entity_poly.entity_id
_entity_poly.type
_entity_poly.pdbx_seq_one_letter_code
_entity_poly.pdbx_strand_id
1 'polypeptide(L)'
;MPPLRLKCLACEVLARSVYWGAAHSPHSVDISLLRIGLHVTPNKLRETLQAEIDAVDSDSYAAVVLAYGLCGKATAGLRAGKVPLVLPRAWSQPICRSR
;
A
#
# COMPACT_ATOMS: atom_id res chain seq x y z
N MET A 1 20.34 -10.79 1.41
CA MET A 1 19.88 -9.38 1.37
C MET A 1 19.51 -9.00 2.79
N PRO A 2 19.98 -7.87 3.34
CA PRO A 2 19.62 -7.45 4.69
C PRO A 2 18.10 -7.23 4.82
N PRO A 3 17.51 -7.44 6.01
CA PRO A 3 16.10 -7.20 6.24
C PRO A 3 15.76 -5.72 6.04
N LEU A 4 14.73 -5.44 5.24
CA LEU A 4 14.23 -4.09 5.00
C LEU A 4 13.13 -3.72 6.01
N ARG A 5 12.90 -2.41 6.20
CA ARG A 5 11.67 -1.91 6.82
C ARG A 5 10.69 -1.46 5.74
N LEU A 6 9.49 -2.00 5.77
CA LEU A 6 8.43 -1.76 4.77
C LEU A 6 7.23 -1.11 5.45
N LYS A 7 6.62 -0.12 4.81
CA LYS A 7 5.33 0.44 5.24
C LYS A 7 4.22 -0.25 4.45
N CYS A 8 3.32 -0.97 5.11
CA CYS A 8 2.17 -1.61 4.48
C CYS A 8 0.89 -0.80 4.74
N LEU A 9 0.29 -0.27 3.68
CA LEU A 9 -1.02 0.38 3.75
C LEU A 9 -2.07 -0.66 3.32
N ALA A 10 -2.95 -1.04 4.24
CA ALA A 10 -3.87 -2.15 4.03
C ALA A 10 -5.33 -1.81 4.37
N CYS A 11 -6.25 -2.45 3.66
CA CYS A 11 -7.66 -2.45 4.05
C CYS A 11 -7.86 -3.30 5.30
N GLU A 12 -8.69 -2.87 6.25
CA GLU A 12 -8.97 -3.63 7.48
C GLU A 12 -9.54 -5.03 7.22
N VAL A 13 -10.26 -5.24 6.12
CA VAL A 13 -10.75 -6.58 5.72
C VAL A 13 -9.61 -7.56 5.39
N LEU A 14 -8.45 -7.03 4.99
CA LEU A 14 -7.24 -7.83 4.74
C LEU A 14 -6.32 -7.92 5.96
N ALA A 15 -6.73 -7.42 7.13
CA ALA A 15 -5.88 -7.42 8.32
C ALA A 15 -5.31 -8.81 8.63
N ARG A 16 -6.14 -9.85 8.62
CA ARG A 16 -5.70 -11.22 8.91
C ARG A 16 -4.63 -11.71 7.93
N SER A 17 -4.81 -11.51 6.64
CA SER A 17 -3.86 -11.97 5.63
C SER A 17 -2.57 -11.15 5.65
N VAL A 18 -2.66 -9.83 5.86
CA VAL A 18 -1.50 -8.94 5.94
C VAL A 18 -0.66 -9.24 7.18
N TYR A 19 -1.28 -9.40 8.36
CA TYR A 19 -0.54 -9.79 9.56
C TYR A 19 0.09 -11.17 9.44
N TRP A 20 -0.61 -12.14 8.84
CA TRP A 20 -0.03 -13.45 8.58
C TRP A 20 1.18 -13.36 7.65
N GLY A 21 1.10 -12.58 6.57
CA GLY A 21 2.22 -12.36 5.66
C GLY A 21 3.40 -11.65 6.33
N ALA A 22 3.13 -10.63 7.16
CA ALA A 22 4.16 -9.92 7.91
C ALA A 22 4.88 -10.84 8.91
N ALA A 23 4.18 -11.72 9.60
CA ALA A 23 4.77 -12.67 10.56
C ALA A 23 5.72 -13.69 9.89
N HIS A 24 5.53 -13.98 8.60
CA HIS A 24 6.37 -14.90 7.84
C HIS A 24 7.37 -14.19 6.90
N SER A 25 7.41 -12.87 6.95
CA SER A 25 8.29 -12.06 6.12
C SER A 25 9.71 -12.03 6.70
N PRO A 26 10.77 -12.09 5.87
CA PRO A 26 12.13 -11.79 6.31
C PRO A 26 12.37 -10.28 6.51
N HIS A 27 11.36 -9.44 6.32
CA HIS A 27 11.41 -7.98 6.44
C HIS A 27 10.50 -7.50 7.58
N SER A 28 10.88 -6.39 8.21
CA SER A 28 10.05 -5.70 9.19
C SER A 28 8.93 -4.95 8.48
N VAL A 29 7.68 -5.31 8.74
CA VAL A 29 6.51 -4.69 8.08
C VAL A 29 5.73 -3.88 9.11
N ASP A 30 5.73 -2.56 8.95
CA ASP A 30 4.85 -1.65 9.70
C ASP A 30 3.50 -1.55 8.99
N ILE A 31 2.41 -1.96 9.65
CA ILE A 31 1.08 -2.09 9.03
C ILE A 31 0.18 -0.96 9.50
N SER A 32 -0.31 -0.15 8.55
CA SER A 32 -1.43 0.77 8.74
C SER A 32 -2.71 0.18 8.16
N LEU A 33 -3.70 -0.07 9.01
CA LEU A 33 -5.04 -0.46 8.57
C LEU A 33 -5.90 0.79 8.36
N LEU A 34 -6.43 0.93 7.16
CA LEU A 34 -7.32 2.01 6.78
C LEU A 34 -8.76 1.49 6.74
N ARG A 35 -9.66 2.21 7.44
CA ARG A 35 -11.06 1.82 7.65
C ARG A 35 -11.90 1.81 6.38
N ILE A 36 -12.86 0.90 6.33
CA ILE A 36 -13.69 0.55 5.18
C ILE A 36 -14.86 1.52 4.92
N GLY A 37 -14.66 2.83 5.07
CA GLY A 37 -15.68 3.83 4.74
C GLY A 37 -15.69 4.27 3.26
N LEU A 38 -14.67 3.89 2.49
CA LEU A 38 -14.30 4.61 1.27
C LEU A 38 -14.60 3.87 -0.05
N HIS A 39 -15.18 2.67 -0.02
CA HIS A 39 -15.61 1.97 -1.25
C HIS A 39 -16.75 2.70 -1.98
N VAL A 40 -17.49 3.53 -1.25
CA VAL A 40 -18.55 4.39 -1.79
C VAL A 40 -17.96 5.70 -2.36
N THR A 41 -16.69 6.03 -2.07
CA THR A 41 -16.01 7.26 -2.53
C THR A 41 -14.54 7.00 -2.93
N PRO A 42 -14.31 6.34 -4.10
CA PRO A 42 -12.97 5.93 -4.54
C PRO A 42 -11.95 7.07 -4.68
N ASN A 43 -12.39 8.31 -4.96
CA ASN A 43 -11.50 9.48 -5.01
C ASN A 43 -10.94 9.84 -3.63
N LYS A 44 -11.79 9.87 -2.59
CA LYS A 44 -11.35 10.11 -1.21
C LYS A 44 -10.39 9.02 -0.73
N LEU A 45 -10.62 7.77 -1.14
CA LEU A 45 -9.68 6.69 -0.87
C LEU A 45 -8.32 6.95 -1.51
N ARG A 46 -8.29 7.33 -2.78
CA ARG A 46 -7.06 7.66 -3.49
C ARG A 46 -6.32 8.81 -2.83
N GLU A 47 -7.01 9.89 -2.49
CA GLU A 47 -6.42 11.06 -1.81
C GLU A 47 -5.83 10.67 -0.46
N THR A 48 -6.55 9.88 0.33
CA THR A 48 -6.06 9.38 1.62
C THR A 48 -4.82 8.51 1.44
N LEU A 49 -4.86 7.56 0.50
CA LEU A 49 -3.73 6.70 0.18
C LEU A 49 -2.51 7.50 -0.30
N GLN A 50 -2.72 8.50 -1.15
CA GLN A 50 -1.63 9.34 -1.64
C GLN A 50 -1.01 10.15 -0.50
N ALA A 51 -1.81 10.72 0.40
CA ALA A 51 -1.31 11.44 1.56
C ALA A 51 -0.46 10.55 2.48
N GLU A 52 -0.91 9.31 2.74
CA GLU A 52 -0.14 8.33 3.50
C GLU A 52 1.18 7.94 2.80
N ILE A 53 1.18 7.79 1.48
CA ILE A 53 2.39 7.50 0.68
C ILE A 53 3.37 8.67 0.74
N ASP A 54 2.90 9.90 0.58
CA ASP A 54 3.72 11.11 0.56
C ASP A 54 4.33 11.43 1.94
N ALA A 55 3.65 11.01 3.01
CA ALA A 55 4.12 11.17 4.39
C ALA A 55 5.21 10.16 4.79
N VAL A 56 5.49 9.13 3.98
CA VAL A 56 6.52 8.14 4.31
C VAL A 56 7.91 8.77 4.28
N ASP A 57 8.62 8.61 5.39
CA ASP A 57 10.02 8.98 5.53
C ASP A 57 10.94 7.96 4.85
N SER A 58 11.75 8.43 3.90
CA SER A 58 12.68 7.62 3.12
C SER A 58 13.88 7.11 3.93
N ASP A 59 14.21 7.76 5.05
CA ASP A 59 15.30 7.31 5.92
C ASP A 59 14.86 6.12 6.79
N SER A 60 13.55 6.00 7.04
CA SER A 60 12.96 4.99 7.90
C SER A 60 12.41 3.76 7.16
N TYR A 61 12.05 3.91 5.88
CA TYR A 61 11.38 2.88 5.09
C TYR A 61 12.01 2.70 3.71
N ALA A 62 12.11 1.45 3.27
CA ALA A 62 12.65 1.12 1.95
C ALA A 62 11.59 1.18 0.84
N ALA A 63 10.31 0.94 1.16
CA ALA A 63 9.20 0.94 0.21
C ALA A 63 7.84 1.04 0.93
N VAL A 64 6.83 1.47 0.18
CA VAL A 64 5.41 1.34 0.55
C VAL A 64 4.79 0.16 -0.19
N VAL A 65 4.12 -0.74 0.53
CA VAL A 65 3.38 -1.89 -0.01
C VAL A 65 1.89 -1.65 0.16
N LEU A 66 1.14 -1.68 -0.94
CA LEU A 66 -0.32 -1.55 -0.92
C LEU A 66 -1.01 -2.91 -0.86
N ALA A 67 -1.69 -3.21 0.24
CA ALA A 67 -2.52 -4.40 0.39
C ALA A 67 -4.01 -4.03 0.42
N TYR A 68 -4.57 -3.80 -0.76
CA TYR A 68 -5.98 -3.45 -0.93
C TYR A 68 -6.70 -4.50 -1.78
N GLY A 69 -7.90 -4.90 -1.34
CA GLY A 69 -8.82 -5.69 -2.16
C GLY A 69 -9.25 -4.91 -3.40
N LEU A 70 -10.10 -5.49 -4.25
CA LEU A 70 -10.60 -4.91 -5.52
C LEU A 70 -11.48 -3.64 -5.34
N CYS A 71 -11.14 -2.75 -4.40
CA CYS A 71 -11.83 -1.55 -3.96
C CYS A 71 -11.85 -0.46 -5.05
N GLY A 72 -12.55 -0.73 -6.15
CA GLY A 72 -13.06 0.27 -7.08
C GLY A 72 -12.00 1.05 -7.86
N LYS A 73 -10.84 0.46 -8.18
CA LYS A 73 -9.73 1.15 -8.88
C LYS A 73 -9.11 2.32 -8.07
N ALA A 74 -9.27 2.36 -6.75
CA ALA A 74 -8.69 3.44 -5.94
C ALA A 74 -7.15 3.52 -6.02
N THR A 75 -6.51 2.40 -6.34
CA THR A 75 -5.08 2.31 -6.62
C THR A 75 -4.67 2.89 -7.96
N ALA A 76 -5.59 3.00 -8.92
CA ALA A 76 -5.31 3.60 -10.22
C ALA A 76 -5.05 5.10 -10.03
N GLY A 77 -3.91 5.58 -10.55
CA GLY A 77 -3.50 6.98 -10.43
C GLY A 77 -2.70 7.31 -9.16
N LEU A 78 -2.47 6.34 -8.26
CA LEU A 78 -1.49 6.51 -7.19
C LEU A 78 -0.08 6.65 -7.77
N ARG A 79 0.73 7.47 -7.11
CA ARG A 79 2.11 7.74 -7.48
C ARG A 79 3.03 7.34 -6.33
N ALA A 80 4.22 6.87 -6.67
CA ALA A 80 5.26 6.70 -5.68
C ALA A 80 5.65 8.07 -5.09
N GLY A 81 5.89 8.11 -3.79
CA GLY A 81 6.41 9.27 -3.07
C GLY A 81 7.93 9.24 -3.05
N LYS A 82 8.52 9.48 -1.86
CA LYS A 82 9.98 9.44 -1.65
C LYS A 82 10.58 8.03 -1.76
N VAL A 83 9.76 7.00 -1.62
CA VAL A 83 10.15 5.59 -1.69
C VAL A 83 9.34 4.86 -2.76
N PRO A 84 9.86 3.76 -3.33
CA PRO A 84 9.11 2.95 -4.29
C PRO A 84 7.75 2.49 -3.75
N LEU A 85 6.74 2.54 -4.61
CA LEU A 85 5.42 2.01 -4.36
C LEU A 85 5.29 0.60 -4.96
N VAL A 86 5.07 -0.39 -4.10
CA VAL A 86 4.90 -1.80 -4.46
C VAL A 86 3.41 -2.14 -4.44
N LEU A 87 2.89 -2.49 -5.61
CA LEU A 87 1.53 -2.96 -5.81
C LEU A 87 1.56 -4.46 -6.11
N PRO A 88 0.80 -5.30 -5.38
CA PRO A 88 0.54 -6.67 -5.79
C PRO A 88 -0.02 -6.66 -7.21
N ARG A 89 0.51 -7.51 -8.09
CA ARG A 89 -0.04 -7.64 -9.44
C ARG A 89 -1.46 -8.18 -9.35
N ALA A 90 -2.43 -7.32 -9.62
CA ALA A 90 -3.83 -7.67 -9.80
C ALA A 90 -4.21 -7.43 -11.27
N TRP A 91 -5.08 -8.30 -11.79
CA TRP A 91 -5.46 -8.40 -13.21
C TRP A 91 -6.09 -7.12 -13.81
N SER A 92 -6.46 -6.12 -13.00
CA SER A 92 -7.21 -4.93 -13.43
C SER A 92 -6.47 -3.59 -13.32
N GLN A 93 -5.17 -3.56 -12.96
CA GLN A 93 -4.40 -2.30 -12.90
C GLN A 93 -3.82 -1.98 -14.29
N PRO A 94 -4.10 -0.79 -14.88
CA PRO A 94 -3.31 -0.32 -16.01
C PRO A 94 -1.87 -0.13 -15.55
N ILE A 95 -0.92 -0.62 -16.34
CA ILE A 95 0.51 -0.58 -16.05
C ILE A 95 0.94 0.89 -15.92
N CYS A 96 1.18 1.37 -14.69
CA CYS A 96 1.92 2.62 -14.48
C CYS A 96 3.40 2.31 -14.71
N ARG A 97 3.84 2.35 -15.98
CA ARG A 97 5.27 2.40 -16.30
C ARG A 97 5.71 3.83 -16.04
N SER A 98 6.44 4.04 -14.95
CA SER A 98 7.34 5.21 -14.87
C SER A 98 8.37 5.06 -15.99
N ARG A 99 8.20 5.83 -17.05
CA ARG A 99 9.32 6.34 -17.84
C ARG A 99 9.51 7.78 -17.44
#